data_AF-A3TG90-F1
#
_entry.id   AF-A3TG90-F1
#
_cell.length_a   1.000
_cell.length_b   1.000
_cell.length_c   1.000
_cell.angle_alpha   90.00
_cell.angle_beta   90.00
_cell.angle_gamma   90.00
#
_symmetry.space_group_name_H-M   'P 1'
#
loop_
_entity.id
_entity.type
_entity.pdbx_description
1 polymer ?
#
loop_
_entity_poly.entity_id
_entity_poly.type
_entity_poly.pdbx_seq_one_letter_code
_entity_poly.pdbx_strand_id
1 'polypeptide(L)'
;MPLSDLTDSQQAAFRARLAQAGIEPADVAALVGPDTHPGQLVASPDPDVSTIRPHLMTVKDVGTLKELAGIPDSHYTSGLMEEHHRIPDEWPGERSQLTRKEASAEELAEIHHAHLVWLYGNSSRVESYRDVINAMDYPKVIPVFAAEELVITTANSPYVITAESGHIYGLVTIYAGGSIKFEGNVDFHCQKMIKSDAPGPGAS
;
A
#
# COMPACT_ATOMS: atom_id res chain seq x y z
N MET A 1 14.32 12.55 -13.04
CA MET A 1 13.31 13.39 -13.70
C MET A 1 12.41 13.95 -12.61
N PRO A 2 12.43 15.27 -12.36
CA PRO A 2 11.63 15.88 -11.30
C PRO A 2 10.12 15.70 -11.51
N LEU A 3 9.34 15.87 -10.43
CA LEU A 3 7.87 15.87 -10.47
C LEU A 3 7.30 16.84 -11.52
N SER A 4 8.00 17.94 -11.78
CA SER A 4 7.65 18.94 -12.80
C SER A 4 7.60 18.41 -14.24
N ASP A 5 8.21 17.25 -14.49
CA ASP A 5 8.19 16.61 -15.81
C ASP A 5 6.93 15.76 -16.03
N LEU A 6 6.09 15.58 -14.99
CA LEU A 6 4.78 14.95 -15.11
C LEU A 6 3.74 15.96 -15.63
N THR A 7 2.65 15.46 -16.23
CA THR A 7 1.53 16.33 -16.62
C THR A 7 0.86 16.96 -15.39
N ASP A 8 0.21 18.11 -15.56
CA ASP A 8 -0.53 18.78 -14.47
C ASP A 8 -1.53 17.84 -13.78
N SER A 9 -2.20 16.98 -14.55
CA SER A 9 -3.12 15.96 -14.03
C SER A 9 -2.43 14.91 -13.16
N GLN A 10 -1.26 14.42 -13.57
CA GLN A 10 -0.45 13.47 -12.80
C GLN A 10 0.05 14.12 -11.51
N GLN A 11 0.55 15.35 -11.59
CA GLN A 11 0.99 16.09 -10.40
C GLN A 11 -0.18 16.35 -9.43
N ALA A 12 -1.36 16.69 -9.94
CA ALA A 12 -2.56 16.88 -9.13
C ALA A 12 -3.00 15.56 -8.46
N ALA A 13 -2.97 14.44 -9.19
CA ALA A 13 -3.31 13.13 -8.64
C ALA A 13 -2.31 12.67 -7.57
N PHE A 14 -1.00 12.91 -7.76
CA PHE A 14 0.02 12.68 -6.74
C PHE A 14 -0.28 13.47 -5.45
N ARG A 15 -0.52 14.79 -5.57
CA ARG A 15 -0.87 15.65 -4.41
C ARG A 15 -2.17 15.23 -3.73
N ALA A 16 -3.19 14.83 -4.50
CA ALA A 16 -4.44 14.34 -3.95
C ALA A 16 -4.22 13.06 -3.12
N ARG A 17 -3.32 12.18 -3.58
CA ARG A 17 -2.99 10.94 -2.85
C ARG A 17 -2.20 11.23 -1.57
N LEU A 18 -1.27 12.18 -1.59
CA LEU A 18 -0.60 12.65 -0.37
C LEU A 18 -1.61 13.21 0.64
N ALA A 19 -2.55 14.04 0.19
CA ALA A 19 -3.58 14.61 1.05
C ALA A 19 -4.49 13.54 1.68
N GLN A 20 -4.85 12.49 0.93
CA GLN A 20 -5.58 11.33 1.47
C GLN A 20 -4.81 10.61 2.58
N ALA A 21 -3.48 10.56 2.47
CA ALA A 21 -2.60 9.96 3.47
C ALA A 21 -2.22 10.90 4.62
N GLY A 22 -2.67 12.16 4.60
CA GLY A 22 -2.29 13.17 5.60
C GLY A 22 -0.83 13.65 5.47
N ILE A 23 -0.22 13.52 4.29
CA ILE A 23 1.17 13.90 4.03
C ILE A 23 1.20 15.29 3.36
N GLU A 24 1.93 16.22 3.97
CA GLU A 24 2.19 17.53 3.37
C GLU A 24 3.23 17.39 2.24
N PRO A 25 3.03 18.00 1.06
CA PRO A 25 3.99 17.90 -0.04
C PRO A 25 5.41 18.35 0.33
N ALA A 26 5.55 19.29 1.26
CA ALA A 26 6.85 19.78 1.73
C ALA A 26 7.66 18.74 2.54
N ASP A 27 7.00 17.70 3.07
CA ASP A 27 7.64 16.63 3.83
C ASP A 27 8.11 15.47 2.94
N VAL A 28 7.82 15.54 1.64
CA VAL A 28 8.15 14.49 0.68
C VAL A 28 9.52 14.73 0.07
N ALA A 29 10.38 13.70 0.06
CA ALA A 29 11.68 13.79 -0.58
C ALA A 29 11.54 13.97 -2.11
N ALA A 30 12.27 14.93 -2.67
CA ALA A 30 12.29 15.14 -4.12
C ALA A 30 12.91 13.94 -4.88
N LEU A 31 13.89 13.27 -4.29
CA LEU A 31 14.57 12.12 -4.89
C LEU A 31 15.00 11.09 -3.83
N VAL A 32 14.59 9.85 -4.03
CA VAL A 32 15.12 8.67 -3.34
C VAL A 32 15.84 7.80 -4.36
N GLY A 33 17.17 7.72 -4.28
CA GLY A 33 17.99 6.93 -5.20
C GLY A 33 19.43 6.79 -4.70
N PRO A 34 20.34 6.20 -5.49
CA PRO A 34 21.72 5.93 -5.07
C PRO A 34 22.47 7.19 -4.59
N ASP A 35 22.19 8.34 -5.21
CA ASP A 35 22.84 9.61 -4.89
C ASP A 35 22.38 10.21 -3.55
N THR A 36 21.15 9.92 -3.12
CA THR A 36 20.57 10.44 -1.87
C THR A 36 20.60 9.42 -0.74
N HIS A 37 20.56 8.14 -1.07
CA HIS A 37 20.49 7.01 -0.14
C HIS A 37 21.40 5.89 -0.66
N PRO A 38 22.70 5.89 -0.29
CA PRO A 38 23.63 4.87 -0.74
C PRO A 38 23.32 3.51 -0.09
N GLY A 39 23.48 2.44 -0.87
CA GLY A 39 23.18 1.08 -0.43
C GLY A 39 21.72 0.67 -0.68
N GLN A 40 21.34 -0.50 -0.17
CA GLN A 40 20.02 -1.07 -0.41
C GLN A 40 18.89 -0.17 0.11
N LEU A 41 17.88 0.08 -0.72
CA LEU A 41 16.67 0.77 -0.27
C LEU A 41 15.76 -0.20 0.49
N VAL A 42 15.28 0.24 1.66
CA VAL A 42 14.32 -0.50 2.48
C VAL A 42 13.18 0.42 2.90
N ALA A 43 11.95 -0.03 2.75
CA ALA A 43 10.76 0.58 3.34
C ALA A 43 10.27 -0.31 4.48
N SER A 44 10.43 0.19 5.70
CA SER A 44 10.10 -0.51 6.94
C SER A 44 9.21 0.36 7.83
N PRO A 45 8.23 -0.22 8.55
CA PRO A 45 7.52 0.49 9.60
C PRO A 45 8.47 0.98 10.71
N ASP A 46 9.60 0.29 10.90
CA ASP A 46 10.66 0.68 11.83
C ASP A 46 11.54 1.80 11.22
N PRO A 47 11.50 3.03 11.76
CA PRO A 47 12.27 4.15 11.23
C PRO A 47 13.79 3.95 11.32
N ASP A 48 14.28 3.09 12.23
CA ASP A 48 15.73 2.84 12.36
C ASP A 48 16.24 1.89 11.27
N VAL A 49 15.34 1.16 10.61
CA VAL A 49 15.63 0.24 9.50
C VAL A 49 15.29 0.88 8.14
N SER A 50 14.31 1.77 8.11
CA SER A 50 13.76 2.31 6.87
C SER A 50 14.66 3.37 6.23
N THR A 51 14.91 3.23 4.93
CA THR A 51 15.59 4.25 4.11
C THR A 51 14.70 5.47 3.88
N ILE A 52 13.41 5.26 3.65
CA ILE A 52 12.42 6.32 3.51
C ILE A 52 11.68 6.43 4.85
N ARG A 53 11.64 7.62 5.45
CA ARG A 53 10.94 7.80 6.72
C ARG A 53 9.45 7.43 6.55
N PRO A 54 8.91 6.49 7.35
CA PRO A 54 7.50 6.14 7.27
C PRO A 54 6.63 7.29 7.81
N HIS A 55 5.58 7.65 7.09
CA HIS A 55 4.47 8.44 7.62
C HIS A 55 3.44 7.48 8.23
N LEU A 56 3.17 7.60 9.52
CA LEU A 56 2.26 6.70 10.22
C LEU A 56 0.82 7.22 10.14
N MET A 57 0.01 6.60 9.29
CA MET A 57 -1.40 6.95 9.10
C MET A 57 -2.29 6.07 9.97
N THR A 58 -3.21 6.67 10.72
CA THR A 58 -4.23 5.91 11.46
C THR A 58 -5.45 5.70 10.59
N VAL A 59 -5.81 4.44 10.36
CA VAL A 59 -7.01 4.03 9.63
C VAL A 59 -8.07 3.58 10.62
N LYS A 60 -9.23 4.23 10.57
CA LYS A 60 -10.28 4.08 11.58
C LYS A 60 -11.04 2.75 11.48
N ASP A 61 -11.31 2.29 10.27
CA ASP A 61 -12.14 1.12 9.99
C ASP A 61 -11.76 0.51 8.64
N VAL A 62 -12.25 -0.71 8.40
CA VAL A 62 -11.98 -1.48 7.19
C VAL A 62 -12.53 -0.82 5.93
N GLY A 63 -13.61 -0.05 6.03
CA GLY A 63 -14.19 0.72 4.93
C GLY A 63 -13.22 1.80 4.45
N THR A 64 -12.68 2.58 5.40
CA THR A 64 -11.66 3.59 5.13
C THR A 64 -10.42 2.96 4.49
N LEU A 65 -9.98 1.78 4.94
CA LEU A 65 -8.85 1.10 4.31
C LEU A 65 -9.16 0.67 2.88
N LYS A 66 -10.37 0.17 2.60
CA LYS A 66 -10.76 -0.23 1.24
C LYS A 66 -10.76 0.96 0.29
N GLU A 67 -11.27 2.11 0.71
CA GLU A 67 -11.24 3.33 -0.10
C GLU A 67 -9.82 3.81 -0.39
N LEU A 68 -8.92 3.62 0.58
CA LEU A 68 -7.52 3.99 0.42
C LEU A 68 -6.81 2.98 -0.49
N ALA A 69 -6.77 1.70 -0.15
CA ALA A 69 -5.84 0.71 -0.70
C ALA A 69 -6.51 -0.56 -1.28
N GLY A 70 -7.84 -0.63 -1.23
CA GLY A 70 -8.61 -1.77 -1.72
C GLY A 70 -9.02 -1.66 -3.18
N ILE A 71 -9.57 -2.75 -3.71
CA ILE A 71 -10.22 -2.76 -5.02
C ILE A 71 -11.63 -2.19 -4.85
N PRO A 72 -12.04 -1.16 -5.61
CA PRO A 72 -13.39 -0.61 -5.52
C PRO A 72 -14.47 -1.63 -5.91
N ASP A 73 -15.55 -1.72 -5.13
CA ASP A 73 -16.68 -2.63 -5.43
C ASP A 73 -17.33 -2.31 -6.78
N SER A 74 -17.22 -1.06 -7.25
CA SER A 74 -17.68 -0.65 -8.57
C SER A 74 -17.04 -1.47 -9.68
N HIS A 75 -15.80 -1.94 -9.53
CA HIS A 75 -15.14 -2.77 -10.54
C HIS A 75 -15.83 -4.13 -10.72
N TYR A 76 -16.39 -4.71 -9.65
CA TYR A 76 -17.14 -5.96 -9.72
C TYR A 76 -18.53 -5.71 -10.33
N THR A 77 -19.23 -4.67 -9.87
CA THR A 77 -20.57 -4.36 -10.40
C THR A 77 -20.56 -3.93 -11.87
N SER A 78 -19.46 -3.34 -12.35
CA SER A 78 -19.29 -2.94 -13.75
C SER A 78 -18.68 -4.04 -14.63
N GLY A 79 -18.30 -5.19 -14.06
CA GLY A 79 -17.64 -6.28 -14.78
C GLY A 79 -16.18 -6.02 -15.19
N LEU A 80 -15.52 -5.01 -14.59
CA LEU A 80 -14.07 -4.80 -14.75
C LEU A 80 -13.25 -5.81 -13.94
N MET A 81 -13.86 -6.45 -12.95
CA MET A 81 -13.27 -7.48 -12.11
C MET A 81 -14.29 -8.61 -11.89
N GLU A 82 -13.81 -9.85 -11.90
CA GLU A 82 -14.60 -11.02 -11.53
C GLU A 82 -14.35 -11.40 -10.05
N GLU A 83 -15.31 -12.11 -9.45
CA GLU A 83 -15.13 -12.70 -8.12
C GLU A 83 -13.97 -13.70 -8.16
N HIS A 84 -12.92 -13.44 -7.37
CA HIS A 84 -11.70 -14.24 -7.37
C HIS A 84 -11.26 -14.68 -5.97
N HIS A 85 -12.06 -14.37 -4.95
CA HIS A 85 -11.93 -14.91 -3.62
C HIS A 85 -13.08 -15.88 -3.33
N ARG A 86 -12.81 -16.93 -2.54
CA ARG A 86 -13.89 -17.71 -1.91
C ARG A 86 -14.72 -16.76 -1.05
N ILE A 87 -16.04 -16.82 -1.14
CA ILE A 87 -16.90 -16.06 -0.23
C ILE A 87 -17.20 -16.94 1.00
N PRO A 88 -16.88 -16.49 2.23
CA PRO A 88 -17.22 -17.22 3.43
C PRO A 88 -18.74 -17.20 3.68
N ASP A 89 -19.23 -18.11 4.52
CA ASP A 89 -20.62 -18.07 4.98
C ASP A 89 -20.87 -16.82 5.83
N GLU A 90 -22.12 -16.37 5.95
CA GLU A 90 -22.45 -15.17 6.71
C GLU A 90 -22.01 -15.27 8.19
N TRP A 91 -21.44 -14.19 8.71
CA TRP A 91 -21.01 -14.15 10.10
C TRP A 91 -22.22 -14.08 11.05
N PRO A 92 -22.25 -14.88 12.14
CA PRO A 92 -23.30 -14.80 13.13
C PRO A 92 -23.31 -13.43 13.85
N GLY A 93 -24.42 -12.70 13.74
CA GLY A 93 -24.55 -11.33 14.27
C GLY A 93 -24.36 -11.24 15.79
N GLU A 94 -24.73 -12.28 16.54
CA GLU A 94 -24.48 -12.39 17.98
C GLU A 94 -22.99 -12.43 18.35
N ARG A 95 -22.11 -12.66 17.37
CA ARG A 95 -20.64 -12.68 17.50
C ARG A 95 -19.95 -11.49 16.84
N SER A 96 -20.70 -10.42 16.54
CA SER A 96 -20.17 -9.19 15.92
C SER A 96 -19.13 -8.45 16.78
N GLN A 97 -19.14 -8.66 18.09
CA GLN A 97 -18.22 -8.01 19.04
C GLN A 97 -17.18 -8.98 19.60
N LEU A 98 -16.95 -10.12 18.92
CA LEU A 98 -15.98 -11.12 19.33
C LEU A 98 -14.57 -10.51 19.37
N THR A 99 -13.86 -10.70 20.48
CA THR A 99 -12.46 -10.26 20.59
C THR A 99 -11.49 -11.36 20.14
N ARG A 100 -10.27 -10.98 19.76
CA ARG A 100 -9.21 -11.94 19.38
C ARG A 100 -8.89 -12.97 20.47
N LYS A 101 -9.14 -12.67 21.75
CA LYS A 101 -8.92 -13.60 22.87
C LYS A 101 -10.01 -14.67 23.01
N GLU A 102 -11.21 -14.37 22.51
CA GLU A 102 -12.39 -15.24 22.62
C GLU A 102 -12.58 -16.10 21.37
N ALA A 103 -12.01 -15.66 20.24
CA ALA A 103 -12.14 -16.34 18.96
C ALA A 103 -11.36 -17.65 18.91
N SER A 104 -11.96 -18.67 18.29
CA SER A 104 -11.25 -19.90 17.92
C SER A 104 -10.27 -19.64 16.77
N ALA A 105 -9.38 -20.59 16.51
CA ALA A 105 -8.45 -20.49 15.38
C ALA A 105 -9.19 -20.46 14.03
N GLU A 106 -10.29 -21.23 13.91
CA GLU A 106 -11.14 -21.28 12.73
C GLU A 106 -11.87 -19.94 12.51
N GLU A 107 -12.39 -19.36 13.59
CA GLU A 107 -13.05 -18.05 13.56
C GLU A 107 -12.08 -16.95 13.13
N LEU A 108 -10.87 -16.94 13.67
CA LEU A 108 -9.82 -16.00 13.26
C LEU A 108 -9.44 -16.18 11.78
N ALA A 109 -9.39 -17.42 11.29
CA ALA A 109 -9.11 -17.69 9.89
C ALA A 109 -10.24 -17.19 8.95
N GLU A 110 -11.50 -17.40 9.32
CA GLU A 110 -12.65 -16.92 8.54
C GLU A 110 -12.74 -15.38 8.57
N ILE A 111 -12.53 -14.75 9.72
CA ILE A 111 -12.50 -13.28 9.84
C ILE A 111 -11.36 -12.69 9.02
N HIS A 112 -10.16 -13.29 9.08
CA HIS A 112 -9.03 -12.86 8.26
C HIS A 112 -9.33 -13.01 6.77
N HIS A 113 -9.94 -14.13 6.37
CA HIS A 113 -10.34 -14.36 4.98
C HIS A 113 -11.39 -13.35 4.52
N ALA A 114 -12.41 -13.08 5.35
CA ALA A 114 -13.41 -12.05 5.08
C ALA A 114 -12.79 -10.64 4.99
N HIS A 115 -11.77 -10.33 5.80
CA HIS A 115 -11.03 -9.08 5.71
C HIS A 115 -10.29 -8.94 4.38
N LEU A 116 -9.67 -10.02 3.87
CA LEU A 116 -9.07 -10.02 2.53
C LEU A 116 -10.13 -9.83 1.43
N VAL A 117 -11.28 -10.50 1.52
CA VAL A 117 -12.41 -10.29 0.59
C VAL A 117 -12.94 -8.86 0.67
N TRP A 118 -12.96 -8.26 1.87
CA TRP A 118 -13.37 -6.87 2.01
C TRP A 118 -12.45 -5.93 1.24
N LEU A 119 -11.13 -6.08 1.39
CA LEU A 119 -10.15 -5.19 0.77
C LEU A 119 -9.97 -5.46 -0.73
N TYR A 120 -9.78 -6.72 -1.10
CA TYR A 120 -9.36 -7.13 -2.44
C TYR A 120 -10.44 -7.90 -3.20
N GLY A 121 -11.62 -8.07 -2.61
CA GLY A 121 -12.82 -8.62 -3.23
C GLY A 121 -13.95 -7.60 -3.31
N ASN A 122 -15.15 -8.11 -3.54
CA ASN A 122 -16.40 -7.36 -3.46
C ASN A 122 -16.88 -7.31 -2.00
N SER A 123 -16.75 -6.16 -1.35
CA SER A 123 -17.01 -6.04 0.09
C SER A 123 -18.47 -6.26 0.48
N SER A 124 -19.40 -5.98 -0.44
CA SER A 124 -20.83 -6.28 -0.25
C SER A 124 -21.11 -7.77 0.03
N ARG A 125 -20.21 -8.67 -0.35
CA ARG A 125 -20.34 -10.13 -0.12
C ARG A 125 -20.02 -10.55 1.30
N VAL A 126 -19.38 -9.69 2.09
CA VAL A 126 -18.89 -9.97 3.45
C VAL A 126 -19.32 -8.88 4.44
N GLU A 127 -20.41 -8.15 4.16
CA GLU A 127 -20.89 -7.06 5.02
C GLU A 127 -21.17 -7.55 6.46
N SER A 128 -21.62 -8.79 6.64
CA SER A 128 -21.87 -9.38 7.97
C SER A 128 -20.61 -9.47 8.85
N TYR A 129 -19.42 -9.46 8.26
CA TYR A 129 -18.14 -9.48 8.97
C TYR A 129 -17.65 -8.09 9.38
N ARG A 130 -18.27 -7.00 8.90
CA ARG A 130 -17.76 -5.63 9.09
C ARG A 130 -17.43 -5.32 10.55
N ASP A 131 -18.38 -5.60 11.45
CA ASP A 131 -18.26 -5.20 12.85
C ASP A 131 -17.19 -5.99 13.57
N VAL A 132 -17.10 -7.31 13.31
CA VAL A 132 -16.08 -8.15 13.94
C VAL A 132 -14.68 -7.85 13.41
N ILE A 133 -14.54 -7.54 12.11
CA ILE A 133 -13.26 -7.09 11.53
C ILE A 133 -12.83 -5.78 12.21
N ASN A 134 -13.74 -4.81 12.32
CA ASN A 134 -13.43 -3.52 12.95
C ASN A 134 -13.10 -3.68 14.43
N ALA A 135 -13.80 -4.55 15.17
CA ALA A 135 -13.51 -4.81 16.57
C ALA A 135 -12.16 -5.50 16.79
N MET A 136 -11.69 -6.33 15.83
CA MET A 136 -10.45 -7.09 15.97
C MET A 136 -9.20 -6.34 15.52
N ASP A 137 -9.28 -5.62 14.40
CA ASP A 137 -8.10 -5.12 13.71
C ASP A 137 -8.09 -3.59 13.55
N TYR A 138 -9.10 -2.87 14.08
CA TYR A 138 -9.19 -1.41 13.95
C TYR A 138 -9.47 -0.67 15.27
N PRO A 139 -9.06 0.60 15.40
CA PRO A 139 -8.24 1.36 14.44
C PRO A 139 -6.82 0.77 14.33
N LYS A 140 -6.22 0.83 13.14
CA LYS A 140 -4.82 0.40 12.92
C LYS A 140 -3.96 1.50 12.34
N VAL A 141 -2.66 1.40 12.60
CA VAL A 141 -1.65 2.29 12.04
C VAL A 141 -0.99 1.59 10.85
N ILE A 142 -0.96 2.25 9.70
CA ILE A 142 -0.29 1.77 8.48
C ILE A 142 0.81 2.76 8.10
N PRO A 143 2.04 2.29 7.84
CA PRO A 143 3.09 3.14 7.32
C PRO A 143 2.83 3.47 5.84
N VAL A 144 3.02 4.74 5.49
CA VAL A 144 2.95 5.26 4.12
C VAL A 144 4.31 5.85 3.76
N PHE A 145 4.84 5.45 2.60
CA PHE A 145 6.11 5.93 2.07
C PHE A 145 5.85 6.78 0.84
N ALA A 146 6.48 7.96 0.78
CA ALA A 146 6.29 8.87 -0.34
C ALA A 146 7.61 9.50 -0.80
N ALA A 147 7.74 9.69 -2.10
CA ALA A 147 8.79 10.49 -2.73
C ALA A 147 8.27 11.05 -4.07
N GLU A 148 8.79 12.19 -4.51
CA GLU A 148 8.49 12.68 -5.85
C GLU A 148 9.08 11.75 -6.91
N GLU A 149 10.33 11.33 -6.74
CA GLU A 149 11.02 10.37 -7.60
C GLU A 149 11.69 9.25 -6.80
N LEU A 150 11.47 8.00 -7.21
CA LEU A 150 12.15 6.81 -6.74
C LEU A 150 13.01 6.23 -7.87
N VAL A 151 14.32 6.12 -7.66
CA VAL A 151 15.28 5.58 -8.61
C VAL A 151 15.91 4.30 -8.06
N ILE A 152 15.74 3.20 -8.81
CA ILE A 152 16.26 1.88 -8.47
C ILE A 152 17.26 1.44 -9.54
N THR A 153 18.44 1.08 -9.09
CA THR A 153 19.60 0.65 -9.88
C THR A 153 20.24 -0.58 -9.22
N THR A 154 21.27 -1.17 -9.81
CA THR A 154 22.03 -2.25 -9.16
C THR A 154 22.71 -1.81 -7.85
N ALA A 155 23.04 -0.52 -7.68
CA ALA A 155 23.74 -0.02 -6.50
C ALA A 155 22.85 0.01 -5.23
N ASN A 156 21.52 0.02 -5.40
CA ASN A 156 20.55 0.15 -4.32
C ASN A 156 19.39 -0.86 -4.41
N SER A 157 19.57 -1.92 -5.21
CA SER A 157 18.58 -2.98 -5.46
C SER A 157 18.82 -4.21 -4.56
N PRO A 158 17.76 -4.99 -4.26
CA PRO A 158 16.36 -4.65 -4.50
C PRO A 158 15.89 -3.53 -3.55
N TYR A 159 14.92 -2.73 -3.99
CA TYR A 159 14.10 -1.95 -3.06
C TYR A 159 13.17 -2.91 -2.31
N VAL A 160 13.38 -3.08 -1.01
CA VAL A 160 12.65 -4.06 -0.19
C VAL A 160 11.55 -3.38 0.59
N ILE A 161 10.31 -3.87 0.44
CA ILE A 161 9.15 -3.41 1.21
C ILE A 161 8.76 -4.53 2.17
N THR A 162 8.93 -4.30 3.47
CA THR A 162 8.98 -5.36 4.48
C THR A 162 7.63 -5.69 5.13
N ALA A 163 6.61 -4.85 4.94
CA ALA A 163 5.34 -4.97 5.65
C ALA A 163 4.17 -4.37 4.86
N GLU A 164 2.94 -4.59 5.38
CA GLU A 164 1.75 -3.93 4.88
C GLU A 164 1.91 -2.41 4.92
N SER A 165 1.79 -1.76 3.76
CA SER A 165 2.13 -0.34 3.63
C SER A 165 1.52 0.30 2.37
N GLY A 166 1.35 1.62 2.44
CA GLY A 166 0.99 2.45 1.29
C GLY A 166 2.23 3.09 0.68
N HIS A 167 2.28 3.18 -0.65
CA HIS A 167 3.38 3.79 -1.38
C HIS A 167 2.87 4.81 -2.39
N ILE A 168 3.38 6.03 -2.31
CA ILE A 168 2.92 7.16 -3.13
C ILE A 168 4.13 7.81 -3.80
N TYR A 169 4.31 7.54 -5.09
CA TYR A 169 5.40 8.08 -5.87
C TYR A 169 4.89 8.95 -7.02
N GLY A 170 5.58 10.05 -7.31
CA GLY A 170 5.37 10.78 -8.56
C GLY A 170 5.86 9.93 -9.72
N LEU A 171 7.15 9.64 -9.72
CA LEU A 171 7.85 8.86 -10.73
C LEU A 171 8.63 7.71 -10.08
N VAL A 172 8.58 6.54 -10.70
CA VAL A 172 9.44 5.40 -10.35
C VAL A 172 10.24 4.99 -11.57
N THR A 173 11.57 5.04 -11.46
CA THR A 173 12.49 4.60 -12.52
C THR A 173 13.27 3.38 -12.05
N ILE A 174 13.12 2.27 -12.76
CA ILE A 174 13.85 1.03 -12.51
C ILE A 174 14.81 0.82 -13.68
N TYR A 175 16.11 1.02 -13.43
CA TYR A 175 17.18 0.79 -14.39
C TYR A 175 17.53 -0.69 -14.51
N ALA A 176 18.34 -1.04 -15.52
CA ALA A 176 18.76 -2.41 -15.78
C ALA A 176 19.39 -3.04 -14.51
N GLY A 177 18.88 -4.21 -14.13
CA GLY A 177 19.30 -4.94 -12.91
C GLY A 177 18.67 -4.44 -11.60
N GLY A 178 17.93 -3.33 -11.62
CA GLY A 178 17.11 -2.88 -10.50
C GLY A 178 15.86 -3.74 -10.32
N SER A 179 15.40 -3.91 -9.08
CA SER A 179 14.14 -4.61 -8.79
C SER A 179 13.48 -4.11 -7.50
N ILE A 180 12.18 -4.38 -7.37
CA ILE A 180 11.40 -4.16 -6.14
C ILE A 180 11.03 -5.53 -5.60
N LYS A 181 11.19 -5.73 -4.29
CA LYS A 181 10.79 -6.95 -3.57
C LYS A 181 9.70 -6.61 -2.56
N PHE A 182 8.54 -7.23 -2.73
CA PHE A 182 7.41 -7.12 -1.81
C PHE A 182 7.44 -8.32 -0.84
N GLU A 183 7.50 -8.05 0.46
CA GLU A 183 7.38 -9.07 1.52
C GLU A 183 6.05 -8.99 2.28
N GLY A 184 5.28 -7.92 2.06
CA GLY A 184 3.93 -7.72 2.60
C GLY A 184 2.92 -7.30 1.53
N ASN A 185 1.66 -7.12 1.95
CA ASN A 185 0.61 -6.59 1.10
C ASN A 185 0.81 -5.09 0.88
N VAL A 186 1.01 -4.68 -0.37
CA VAL A 186 1.40 -3.31 -0.68
C VAL A 186 0.42 -2.68 -1.63
N ASP A 187 0.01 -1.47 -1.29
CA ASP A 187 -0.66 -0.55 -2.20
C ASP A 187 0.37 0.39 -2.81
N PHE A 188 0.62 0.24 -4.12
CA PHE A 188 1.69 0.94 -4.83
C PHE A 188 1.14 1.90 -5.88
N HIS A 189 1.02 3.17 -5.52
CA HIS A 189 0.63 4.23 -6.44
C HIS A 189 1.86 4.95 -6.99
N CYS A 190 1.96 4.95 -8.32
CA CYS A 190 2.87 5.84 -9.03
C CYS A 190 2.15 6.50 -10.20
N GLN A 191 2.46 7.77 -10.48
CA GLN A 191 1.87 8.46 -11.64
C GLN A 191 2.51 8.02 -12.95
N LYS A 192 3.79 7.65 -12.89
CA LYS A 192 4.55 7.11 -14.00
C LYS A 192 5.57 6.11 -13.49
N MET A 193 5.64 4.95 -14.14
CA MET A 193 6.70 3.97 -13.95
C MET A 193 7.49 3.82 -15.25
N ILE A 194 8.82 3.91 -15.15
CA ILE A 194 9.75 3.74 -16.26
C ILE A 194 10.64 2.56 -15.96
N LYS A 195 10.61 1.55 -16.84
CA LYS A 195 11.64 0.52 -16.90
C LYS A 195 12.67 0.94 -17.95
N SER A 196 13.92 1.09 -17.56
CA SER A 196 15.02 1.51 -18.42
C SER A 196 16.00 0.36 -18.64
N ASP A 197 16.39 0.13 -19.90
CA ASP A 197 17.44 -0.85 -20.25
C ASP A 197 18.85 -0.26 -20.12
N ALA A 198 18.97 1.05 -19.85
CA ALA A 198 20.25 1.68 -19.60
C ALA A 198 20.79 1.29 -18.21
N PRO A 199 22.13 1.31 -18.02
CA PRO A 199 22.69 1.30 -16.67
C PRO A 199 22.20 2.52 -15.88
N GLY A 200 22.00 2.33 -14.59
CA GLY A 200 21.60 3.41 -13.69
C GLY A 200 22.71 4.44 -13.47
N PRO A 201 22.37 5.68 -13.07
CA PRO A 201 23.37 6.62 -12.57
C PRO A 201 24.15 5.98 -11.41
N GLY A 202 25.47 6.17 -11.41
CA GLY A 202 26.37 5.59 -10.40
C GLY A 202 26.72 4.10 -10.60
N ALA A 203 26.23 3.44 -11.65
CA ALA A 203 26.67 2.09 -12.01
C ALA A 203 28.01 2.15 -12.77
N SER A 204 29.10 1.85 -12.07
CA SER A 204 30.43 1.57 -12.65
C SER A 204 30.56 0.13 -13.10
#